data_AF-A0A8J2NLC2-F1
#
_entry.id   AF-A0A8J2NLC2-F1
#
_cell.length_a   1.000
_cell.length_b   1.000
_cell.length_c   1.000
_cell.angle_alpha   90.00
_cell.angle_beta   90.00
_cell.angle_gamma   90.00
#
_symmetry.space_group_name_H-M   'P 1'
#
loop_
_entity.id
_entity.type
_entity.pdbx_description
1 polymer ?
#
loop_
_entity_poly.entity_id
_entity_poly.type
_entity_poly.pdbx_seq_one_letter_code
_entity_poly.pdbx_strand_id
1 'polypeptide(L)'
;MYQPTDQIRLPPKWIELNLCKRECSTFICTQDDELLCQCGKRKQDHDEEILAHPIRALRGTEWSPQKHTVTSPTDAYGQIVFEGEHHPNKSRFVRLSYDTCPEVVIQLMT
;
A
#
# COMPACT_ATOMS: atom_id res chain seq x y z
N MET A 1 -4.16 -10.66 40.40
CA MET A 1 -4.82 -9.47 39.82
C MET A 1 -3.97 -9.02 38.66
N TYR A 2 -4.36 -9.36 37.43
CA TYR A 2 -3.66 -8.94 36.22
C TYR A 2 -4.10 -7.49 35.94
N GLN A 3 -3.20 -6.54 36.16
CA GLN A 3 -3.41 -5.14 35.79
C GLN A 3 -3.28 -5.05 34.26
N PRO A 4 -4.27 -4.50 33.52
CA PRO A 4 -4.11 -4.24 32.10
C PRO A 4 -2.98 -3.22 31.95
N THR A 5 -1.92 -3.59 31.24
CA THR A 5 -0.87 -2.66 30.81
C THR A 5 -1.51 -1.47 30.13
N ASP A 6 -1.13 -0.26 30.55
CA ASP A 6 -1.56 1.00 29.95
C ASP A 6 -1.55 0.88 28.43
N GLN A 7 -2.75 0.91 27.82
CA GLN A 7 -2.85 0.97 26.37
C GLN A 7 -2.15 2.24 25.92
N ILE A 8 -1.01 2.11 25.24
CA ILE A 8 -0.29 3.25 24.68
C ILE A 8 -1.23 3.88 23.66
N ARG A 9 -1.86 5.00 24.04
CA ARG A 9 -2.71 5.76 23.13
C ARG A 9 -1.79 6.46 22.15
N LEU A 10 -1.70 5.92 20.93
CA LEU A 10 -1.01 6.58 19.82
C LEU A 10 -1.59 8.00 19.63
N PRO A 11 -0.73 9.00 19.38
CA PRO A 11 -1.19 10.37 19.17
C PRO A 11 -2.08 10.49 17.93
N PRO A 12 -2.92 11.53 17.83
CA PRO A 12 -3.68 11.81 16.62
C PRO A 12 -2.77 11.83 15.40
N LYS A 13 -3.22 11.24 14.29
CA LYS A 13 -2.48 11.13 13.02
C LYS A 13 -1.19 10.30 13.07
N TRP A 14 -0.94 9.51 14.12
CA TRP A 14 0.27 8.69 14.20
C TRP A 14 0.44 7.77 12.98
N ILE A 15 -0.63 7.16 12.49
CA ILE A 15 -0.59 6.31 11.29
C ILE A 15 -0.09 7.10 10.07
N GLU A 16 -0.66 8.28 9.80
CA GLU A 16 -0.27 9.14 8.67
C GLU A 16 1.18 9.63 8.77
N LEU A 17 1.69 9.80 9.98
CA LEU A 17 3.04 10.29 10.24
C LEU A 17 4.12 9.19 10.19
N ASN A 18 3.76 7.94 10.43
CA ASN A 18 4.72 6.83 10.60
C ASN A 18 4.60 5.74 9.53
N LEU A 19 3.48 5.66 8.80
CA LEU A 19 3.21 4.61 7.84
C LEU A 19 2.97 5.18 6.44
N CYS A 20 3.66 4.60 5.48
CA CYS A 20 3.54 4.95 4.08
C CYS A 20 2.91 3.81 3.28
N LYS A 21 2.27 4.16 2.17
CA LYS A 21 1.96 3.26 1.06
C LYS A 21 2.93 3.54 -0.10
N ARG A 22 2.99 2.62 -1.06
CA ARG A 22 3.65 2.83 -2.35
C ARG A 22 2.65 2.67 -3.49
N GLU A 23 2.76 3.52 -4.49
CA GLU A 23 2.00 3.45 -5.74
C GLU A 23 2.94 3.47 -6.93
N CYS A 24 2.54 2.81 -8.02
CA CYS A 24 3.33 2.75 -9.24
C CYS A 24 3.46 4.16 -9.85
N SER A 25 4.69 4.56 -10.17
CA SER A 25 5.01 5.89 -10.71
C SER A 25 5.49 5.86 -12.16
N THR A 26 5.60 4.67 -12.76
CA THR A 26 6.05 4.50 -14.14
C THR A 26 5.28 3.35 -14.79
N PHE A 27 4.63 3.62 -15.92
CA PHE A 27 3.93 2.58 -16.67
C PHE A 27 4.94 1.81 -17.53
N ILE A 28 5.14 0.53 -17.19
CA ILE A 28 5.95 -0.40 -17.98
C ILE A 28 5.02 -1.49 -18.48
N CYS A 29 4.67 -1.50 -19.77
CA CYS A 29 3.79 -2.55 -20.28
C CYS A 29 4.50 -3.90 -20.39
N THR A 30 3.74 -4.98 -20.22
CA THR A 30 4.24 -6.34 -20.41
C THR A 30 4.59 -6.62 -21.88
N GLN A 31 5.35 -7.68 -22.15
CA GLN A 31 5.69 -8.05 -23.53
C GLN A 31 4.47 -8.55 -24.31
N ASP A 32 3.53 -9.19 -23.61
CA ASP A 32 2.37 -9.86 -24.20
C ASP A 32 1.11 -8.99 -24.24
N ASP A 33 0.99 -8.00 -23.34
CA ASP A 33 -0.15 -7.09 -23.24
C ASP A 33 0.31 -5.64 -23.02
N GLU A 34 0.10 -4.79 -24.04
CA GLU A 34 0.45 -3.37 -24.04
C GLU A 34 -0.44 -2.52 -23.11
N LEU A 35 -1.58 -3.06 -22.67
CA LEU A 35 -2.52 -2.41 -21.76
C LEU A 35 -2.32 -2.82 -20.30
N LEU A 36 -1.45 -3.80 -20.02
CA LEU A 36 -1.14 -4.28 -18.69
C LEU A 36 0.24 -3.79 -18.24
N CYS A 37 0.29 -3.08 -17.12
CA CYS A 37 1.54 -2.68 -16.48
C CYS A 37 2.16 -3.85 -15.71
N GLN A 38 3.49 -3.90 -15.61
CA GLN A 38 4.20 -4.87 -14.79
C GLN A 38 3.92 -4.73 -13.28
N CYS A 39 3.30 -3.64 -12.82
CA CYS A 39 2.78 -3.53 -11.45
C CYS A 39 1.45 -4.29 -11.22
N GLY A 40 0.84 -4.83 -12.29
CA GLY A 40 -0.42 -5.56 -12.29
C GLY A 40 -1.67 -4.73 -12.58
N LYS A 41 -1.56 -3.40 -12.64
CA LYS A 41 -2.68 -2.49 -12.98
C LYS A 41 -2.85 -2.35 -14.49
N ARG A 42 -4.07 -2.08 -14.95
CA ARG A 42 -4.32 -1.74 -16.37
C ARG A 42 -3.92 -0.29 -16.62
N LYS A 43 -3.68 0.03 -17.90
CA LYS A 43 -3.36 1.39 -18.36
C LYS A 43 -4.37 2.43 -17.85
N GLN A 44 -5.66 2.11 -17.84
CA GLN A 44 -6.73 3.01 -17.37
C GLN A 44 -6.72 3.29 -15.86
N ASP A 45 -6.02 2.48 -15.07
CA ASP A 45 -5.95 2.61 -13.61
C ASP A 45 -4.72 3.42 -13.15
N HIS A 46 -3.99 4.01 -14.11
CA HIS A 46 -2.88 4.92 -13.87
C HIS A 46 -3.29 6.36 -14.15
N ASP A 47 -2.72 7.28 -13.37
CA ASP A 47 -2.87 8.71 -13.60
C ASP A 47 -2.28 9.12 -14.96
N GLU A 48 -2.87 10.14 -15.59
CA GLU A 48 -2.48 10.63 -16.93
C GLU A 48 -0.98 10.99 -16.99
N GLU A 49 -0.43 11.54 -15.90
CA GLU A 49 0.99 11.88 -15.78
C GLU A 49 1.91 10.67 -15.98
N ILE A 50 1.55 9.52 -15.39
CA ILE A 50 2.31 8.27 -15.51
C ILE A 50 2.23 7.74 -16.95
N LEU A 51 1.09 7.97 -17.62
CA LEU A 51 0.84 7.52 -18.98
C LEU A 51 1.45 8.40 -20.06
N ALA A 52 1.94 9.60 -19.70
CA ALA A 52 2.61 10.51 -20.64
C ALA A 52 3.94 9.93 -21.18
N HIS A 53 4.59 9.05 -20.41
CA HIS A 53 5.87 8.43 -20.74
C HIS A 53 5.83 6.91 -20.55
N PRO A 54 5.03 6.18 -21.35
CA PRO A 54 4.92 4.74 -21.22
C PRO A 54 6.18 4.06 -21.76
N ILE A 55 6.68 3.07 -21.04
CA ILE A 55 7.85 2.29 -21.44
C ILE A 55 7.39 0.89 -21.82
N ARG A 56 7.83 0.40 -22.98
CA ARG A 56 7.65 -1.02 -23.32
C ARG A 56 8.73 -1.83 -22.62
N ALA A 57 8.36 -2.94 -21.98
CA ALA A 57 9.33 -3.87 -21.40
C ALA A 57 10.19 -4.51 -22.51
N LEU A 58 11.29 -3.84 -22.87
CA LEU A 58 12.34 -4.37 -23.73
C LEU A 58 13.29 -5.22 -22.89
N ARG A 59 14.10 -6.08 -23.55
CA ARG A 59 15.15 -6.84 -22.88
C ARG A 59 16.09 -5.87 -22.12
N GLY A 60 15.97 -5.84 -20.79
CA GLY A 60 16.77 -4.98 -19.90
C GLY A 60 15.99 -3.95 -19.08
N THR A 61 14.73 -3.66 -19.42
CA THR A 61 13.86 -2.80 -18.60
C THR A 61 12.91 -3.67 -17.79
N GLU A 62 13.27 -3.93 -16.54
CA GLU A 62 12.46 -4.69 -15.60
C GLU A 62 11.86 -3.76 -14.53
N TRP A 63 10.54 -3.83 -14.37
CA TRP A 63 9.86 -3.14 -13.30
C TRP A 63 10.35 -3.65 -11.94
N SER A 64 10.50 -2.73 -11.00
CA SER A 64 10.93 -3.04 -9.64
C SER A 64 10.29 -2.04 -8.68
N PRO A 65 9.87 -2.48 -7.48
CA PRO A 65 9.28 -1.58 -6.49
C PRO A 65 10.17 -0.38 -6.18
N GLN A 66 11.49 -0.58 -6.08
CA GLN A 66 12.42 0.46 -5.67
C GLN A 66 12.51 1.62 -6.66
N LYS A 67 12.42 1.35 -7.97
CA LYS A 67 12.62 2.35 -9.04
C LYS A 67 11.32 2.92 -9.59
N HIS A 68 10.25 2.12 -9.60
CA HIS A 68 9.03 2.43 -10.35
C HIS A 68 7.80 2.61 -9.45
N THR A 69 8.03 2.86 -8.16
CA THR A 69 6.99 3.27 -7.24
C THR A 69 7.44 4.47 -6.42
N VAL A 70 6.48 5.28 -5.99
CA VAL A 70 6.67 6.41 -5.09
C VAL A 70 5.97 6.14 -3.77
N THR A 71 6.57 6.57 -2.66
CA THR A 71 5.99 6.49 -1.32
C THR A 71 5.17 7.73 -1.01
N SER A 72 4.04 7.55 -0.33
CA SER A 72 3.26 8.62 0.28
C SER A 72 2.65 8.16 1.61
N PRO A 73 2.26 9.08 2.52
CA PRO A 73 1.52 8.70 3.72
C PRO A 73 0.34 7.77 3.40
N THR A 74 0.13 6.75 4.22
CA THR A 74 -1.00 5.83 4.00
C THR A 74 -2.32 6.53 4.29
N ASP A 75 -3.23 6.48 3.34
CA ASP A 75 -4.63 6.94 3.44
C ASP A 75 -5.62 5.77 3.55
N ALA A 76 -5.11 4.54 3.50
CA ALA A 76 -5.89 3.32 3.51
C ALA A 76 -5.75 2.64 4.88
N TYR A 77 -6.46 3.18 5.86
CA TYR A 77 -6.55 2.62 7.21
C TYR A 77 -7.93 2.89 7.80
N GLY A 78 -8.35 2.06 8.76
CA GLY A 78 -9.63 2.24 9.43
C GLY A 78 -10.25 0.93 9.87
N GLN A 79 -11.58 0.86 9.79
CA GLN A 79 -12.33 -0.32 10.16
C GLN A 79 -13.23 -0.74 9.00
N ILE A 80 -13.14 -2.01 8.60
CA ILE A 80 -14.04 -2.62 7.63
C ILE A 80 -15.15 -3.38 8.35
N VAL A 81 -16.32 -3.40 7.72
CA VAL A 81 -17.45 -4.20 8.17
C VAL A 81 -17.68 -5.31 7.15
N PHE A 82 -17.65 -6.56 7.60
CA PHE A 82 -17.95 -7.69 6.74
C PHE A 82 -19.46 -7.93 6.69
N GLU A 83 -19.98 -8.16 5.48
CA GLU A 83 -21.37 -8.55 5.28
C GLU A 83 -21.51 -10.06 5.59
N GLY A 84 -22.36 -10.40 6.57
CA GLY A 84 -22.60 -11.79 7.01
C GLY A 84 -23.18 -11.86 8.43
N GLU A 85 -23.85 -12.96 8.78
CA GLU A 85 -24.59 -13.07 10.06
C GLU A 85 -23.80 -13.68 11.24
N HIS A 86 -22.63 -14.30 11.03
CA HIS A 86 -22.12 -15.32 11.96
C HIS A 86 -20.87 -14.94 12.79
N HIS A 87 -20.24 -13.78 12.58
CA HIS A 87 -18.98 -13.41 13.26
C HIS A 87 -18.96 -11.93 13.69
N PRO A 88 -18.02 -11.49 14.56
CA PRO A 88 -17.82 -10.06 14.79
C PRO A 88 -17.51 -9.38 13.46
N ASN A 89 -18.52 -8.68 12.93
CA ASN A 89 -18.50 -8.11 11.59
C ASN A 89 -17.57 -6.91 11.44
N LYS A 90 -16.57 -6.71 12.30
CA LYS A 90 -15.72 -5.51 12.33
C LYS A 90 -14.26 -5.90 12.48
N SER A 91 -13.42 -5.46 11.56
CA SER A 91 -11.96 -5.61 11.66
C SER A 91 -11.26 -4.30 11.35
N ARG A 92 -10.14 -4.04 12.04
CA ARG A 92 -9.27 -2.90 11.72
C ARG A 92 -8.28 -3.30 10.65
N PHE A 93 -7.91 -2.35 9.81
CA PHE A 93 -6.92 -2.55 8.75
C PHE A 93 -6.04 -1.31 8.60
N VAL A 94 -4.84 -1.53 8.06
CA VAL A 94 -3.93 -0.50 7.57
C VAL A 94 -3.16 -1.07 6.37
N ARG A 95 -2.96 -0.27 5.33
CA ARG A 95 -2.09 -0.61 4.21
C ARG A 95 -0.67 -0.13 4.50
N LEU A 96 0.30 -1.02 4.31
CA LEU A 96 1.73 -0.78 4.53
C LEU A 96 2.50 -0.84 3.21
N SER A 97 3.63 -0.14 3.16
CA SER A 97 4.66 -0.37 2.15
C SER A 97 5.42 -1.66 2.43
N TYR A 98 5.95 -2.31 1.39
CA TYR A 98 6.68 -3.58 1.53
C TYR A 98 7.97 -3.45 2.35
N ASP A 99 8.54 -2.23 2.38
CA ASP A 99 9.77 -1.86 3.09
C ASP A 99 9.50 -1.21 4.46
N THR A 100 8.28 -1.35 5.01
CA THR A 100 7.95 -0.83 6.34
C THR A 100 8.78 -1.52 7.42
N CYS A 101 9.41 -0.74 8.30
CA CYS A 101 10.20 -1.21 9.43
C CYS A 101 9.32 -2.04 10.40
N PRO A 102 9.64 -3.32 10.69
CA PRO A 102 8.82 -4.18 11.55
C PRO A 102 8.54 -3.60 12.93
N GLU A 103 9.49 -2.86 13.50
CA GLU A 103 9.39 -2.19 14.79
C GLU A 103 8.22 -1.20 14.83
N VAL A 104 7.98 -0.46 13.74
CA VAL A 104 6.84 0.45 13.61
C VAL A 104 5.52 -0.32 13.56
N VAL A 105 5.51 -1.49 12.93
CA VAL A 105 4.32 -2.36 12.89
C VAL A 105 4.01 -2.92 14.28
N ILE A 106 5.04 -3.29 15.06
CA ILE A 106 4.88 -3.73 16.45
C ILE A 106 4.30 -2.59 17.29
N GLN A 107 4.85 -1.38 17.18
CA GLN A 107 4.33 -0.19 17.89
C GLN A 107 2.86 0.11 17.57
N LEU A 108 2.40 -0.19 16.35
CA LEU A 108 0.99 -0.04 15.99
C LEU A 108 0.09 -1.06 16.69
N MET A 109 0.60 -2.26 16.97
CA MET A 109 -0.16 -3.38 17.53
C MET A 109 -0.25 -3.35 19.07
N THR A 110 0.57 -2.55 19.74
CA THR A 110 0.71 -2.46 21.21
C THR A 110 0.12 -1.17 21.77
#